data_AF-A0A8H4FH15-F1
#
_entry.id   AF-A0A8H4FH15-F1
#
_cell.length_a   1.000
_cell.length_b   1.000
_cell.length_c   1.000
_cell.angle_alpha   90.00
_cell.angle_beta   90.00
_cell.angle_gamma   90.00
#
_symmetry.space_group_name_H-M   'P 1'
#
loop_
_entity.id
_entity.type
_entity.pdbx_description
1 polymer ?
#
loop_
_entity_poly.entity_id
_entity_poly.type
_entity_poly.pdbx_seq_one_letter_code
_entity_poly.pdbx_strand_id
1 'polypeptide(L)'
;MSSENPYPPYGSSLREAKLQLWQQGSGSYYWGFYVYRTTYDEQELWERYIAYINQCIDNTLKFESEFDRERLKRHFRLTIIEDPSLANVSTEHVRQKFMKWVSSLPPGGDQPGGDQQGEVPPEDQRDPIRFAYPLYVDSECLNSLRAYDEELEKTAAPKSRTMMRMRRQTRARTTMAKKKKKKKKKKKKKKKKKKKKKKKKKKKKKKKKKKKKTRTMAMETFRMT
;
A
#
# COMPACT_ATOMS: atom_id res chain seq x y z
N MET A 1 4.95 -8.88 49.36
CA MET A 1 4.69 -8.07 48.16
C MET A 1 4.98 -8.94 46.96
N SER A 2 3.94 -9.38 46.27
CA SER A 2 4.10 -10.22 45.08
C SER A 2 4.66 -9.35 43.97
N SER A 3 5.88 -9.65 43.53
CA SER A 3 6.44 -9.14 42.30
C SER A 3 5.54 -9.63 41.18
N GLU A 4 4.64 -8.77 40.70
CA GLU A 4 3.91 -9.03 39.47
C GLU A 4 4.93 -9.16 38.35
N ASN A 5 5.00 -10.35 37.77
CA ASN A 5 5.88 -10.63 36.66
C ASN A 5 5.49 -9.70 35.51
N PRO A 6 6.31 -8.71 35.12
CA PRO A 6 5.95 -7.74 34.07
C PRO A 6 5.92 -8.38 32.68
N TYR A 7 6.28 -9.66 32.60
CA TYR A 7 6.29 -10.42 31.37
C TYR A 7 4.90 -11.00 31.07
N PRO A 8 4.42 -10.86 29.83
CA PRO A 8 3.18 -11.49 29.41
C PRO A 8 3.31 -13.02 29.57
N PRO A 9 2.21 -13.72 29.87
CA PRO A 9 2.24 -15.17 30.06
C PRO A 9 2.85 -15.87 28.83
N TYR A 10 3.63 -16.91 29.10
CA TYR A 10 4.31 -17.69 28.07
C TYR A 10 3.28 -18.17 27.03
N GLY A 11 3.45 -17.80 25.76
CA GLY A 11 2.49 -18.08 24.66
C GLY A 11 1.69 -16.88 24.15
N SER A 12 1.81 -15.71 24.77
CA SER A 12 1.25 -14.46 24.24
C SER A 12 1.91 -14.11 22.91
N SER A 13 1.11 -13.69 21.92
CA SER A 13 1.66 -13.19 20.67
C SER A 13 2.51 -11.93 20.93
N LEU A 14 3.54 -11.69 20.12
CA LEU A 14 4.34 -10.45 20.18
C LEU A 14 3.41 -9.21 20.21
N ARG A 15 2.29 -9.28 19.50
CA ARG A 15 1.22 -8.27 19.51
C ARG A 15 0.68 -7.97 20.92
N GLU A 16 0.27 -9.00 21.66
CA GLU A 16 -0.35 -8.84 22.98
C GLU A 16 0.66 -8.36 24.01
N ALA A 17 1.88 -8.90 23.97
CA ALA A 17 3.01 -8.46 24.78
C ALA A 17 3.26 -6.95 24.66
N LYS A 18 3.33 -6.44 23.42
CA LYS A 18 3.62 -5.03 23.14
C LYS A 18 2.46 -4.11 23.51
N LEU A 19 1.21 -4.54 23.30
CA LEU A 19 0.03 -3.77 23.70
C LEU A 19 -0.09 -3.66 25.22
N GLN A 20 0.22 -4.73 25.96
CA GLN A 20 0.15 -4.75 27.41
C GLN A 20 1.21 -3.85 28.05
N LEU A 21 2.46 -3.92 27.59
CA LEU A 21 3.54 -3.03 28.02
C LEU A 21 3.22 -1.55 27.76
N TRP A 22 2.58 -1.26 26.63
CA TRP A 22 2.16 0.10 26.31
C TRP A 22 1.00 0.61 27.21
N GLN A 23 0.01 -0.26 27.50
CA GLN A 23 -1.11 0.09 28.39
C GLN A 23 -0.66 0.39 29.83
N GLN A 24 0.50 -0.14 30.25
CA GLN A 24 1.07 0.07 31.57
C GLN A 24 1.78 1.42 31.76
N GLY A 25 1.86 2.27 30.73
CA GLY A 25 1.89 3.72 30.96
C GLY A 25 3.25 4.43 31.03
N SER A 26 4.28 4.01 30.31
CA SER A 26 5.40 4.91 29.98
C SER A 26 5.19 5.47 28.57
N GLY A 27 4.86 6.76 28.47
CA GLY A 27 4.45 7.46 27.23
C GLY A 27 5.49 7.51 26.10
N SER A 28 6.59 6.76 26.18
CA SER A 28 7.72 6.73 25.25
C SER A 28 8.23 5.30 25.01
N TYR A 29 7.34 4.31 24.94
CA TYR A 29 7.73 2.95 24.59
C TYR A 29 8.13 2.86 23.10
N TYR A 30 9.40 2.56 22.83
CA TYR A 30 9.90 2.24 21.49
C TYR A 30 10.29 0.77 21.40
N TRP A 31 9.93 0.13 20.31
CA TRP A 31 10.24 -1.28 20.05
C TRP A 31 10.88 -1.44 18.68
N GLY A 32 11.57 -2.56 18.47
CA GLY A 32 12.18 -2.90 17.20
C GLY A 32 13.53 -3.53 17.39
N PHE A 33 14.48 -3.23 16.51
CA PHE A 33 15.74 -3.96 16.43
C PHE A 33 16.91 -3.04 16.11
N TYR A 34 18.07 -3.38 16.68
CA TYR A 34 19.36 -2.90 16.19
C TYR A 34 19.82 -3.83 15.08
N VAL A 35 20.09 -3.29 13.89
CA VAL A 35 20.55 -4.04 12.73
C VAL A 35 22.00 -3.70 12.48
N TYR A 36 22.88 -4.69 12.61
CA TYR A 36 24.29 -4.59 12.28
C TYR A 36 24.51 -5.02 10.84
N ARG A 37 25.04 -4.09 10.05
CA ARG A 37 25.48 -4.37 8.68
C ARG A 37 26.93 -4.87 8.71
N THR A 38 27.17 -6.07 8.21
CA THR A 38 28.53 -6.67 8.16
C THR A 38 29.05 -6.86 6.74
N THR A 39 28.27 -6.47 5.73
CA THR A 39 28.65 -6.49 4.31
C THR A 39 28.35 -5.14 3.65
N TYR A 40 29.29 -4.65 2.84
CA TYR A 40 29.24 -3.32 2.23
C TYR A 40 29.33 -3.35 0.71
N ASP A 41 29.48 -4.53 0.11
CA ASP A 41 29.75 -4.69 -1.33
C ASP A 41 28.49 -4.47 -2.19
N GLU A 42 27.29 -4.69 -1.62
CA GLU A 42 26.03 -4.71 -2.38
C GLU A 42 24.97 -3.74 -1.82
N GLN A 43 25.18 -2.44 -2.03
CA GLN A 43 24.30 -1.38 -1.52
C GLN A 43 22.84 -1.52 -1.97
N GLU A 44 22.60 -1.80 -3.26
CA GLU A 44 21.23 -1.93 -3.80
C GLU A 44 20.47 -3.11 -3.21
N LEU A 45 21.19 -4.18 -2.84
CA LEU A 45 20.58 -5.38 -2.30
C LEU A 45 20.32 -5.23 -0.80
N TRP A 46 21.21 -4.53 -0.10
CA TRP A 46 21.00 -4.05 1.26
C TRP A 46 19.75 -3.18 1.40
N GLU A 47 19.57 -2.17 0.54
CA GLU A 47 18.38 -1.30 0.56
C GLU A 47 17.09 -2.09 0.36
N ARG A 48 17.12 -3.06 -0.56
CA ARG A 48 16.00 -3.99 -0.77
C ARG A 48 15.74 -4.87 0.45
N TYR A 49 16.77 -5.34 1.13
CA TYR A 49 16.64 -6.14 2.35
C TYR A 49 16.00 -5.34 3.49
N ILE A 50 16.40 -4.09 3.69
CA ILE A 50 15.77 -3.20 4.67
C ILE A 50 14.30 -2.92 4.30
N ALA A 51 14.00 -2.70 3.02
CA ALA A 51 12.62 -2.57 2.56
C ALA A 51 11.79 -3.84 2.82
N TYR A 52 12.39 -5.03 2.62
CA TYR A 52 11.78 -6.32 2.90
C TYR A 52 11.48 -6.49 4.39
N ILE A 53 12.41 -6.17 5.30
CA ILE A 53 12.16 -6.20 6.75
C ILE A 53 10.95 -5.33 7.11
N ASN A 54 10.91 -4.09 6.61
CA ASN A 54 9.79 -3.19 6.86
C ASN A 54 8.46 -3.75 6.32
N GLN A 55 8.48 -4.38 5.14
CA GLN A 55 7.31 -5.03 4.58
C GLN A 55 6.87 -6.25 5.41
N CYS A 56 7.82 -7.05 5.91
CA CYS A 56 7.53 -8.17 6.81
C CYS A 56 6.86 -7.69 8.10
N ILE A 57 7.34 -6.59 8.67
CA ILE A 57 6.71 -5.99 9.85
C ILE A 57 5.30 -5.55 9.52
N ASP A 58 5.09 -4.81 8.43
CA ASP A 58 3.75 -4.41 7.99
C ASP A 58 2.80 -5.61 7.77
N ASN A 59 3.33 -6.71 7.23
CA ASN A 59 2.57 -7.95 6.99
C ASN A 59 2.34 -8.79 8.26
N THR A 60 3.21 -8.71 9.25
CA THR A 60 3.07 -9.41 10.54
C THR A 60 2.14 -8.64 11.47
N LEU A 61 2.16 -7.31 11.41
CA LEU A 61 1.24 -6.41 12.09
C LEU A 61 -0.17 -6.39 11.43
N LYS A 62 -0.73 -7.57 11.15
CA LYS A 62 -2.13 -7.74 10.70
C LYS A 62 -3.08 -7.42 11.85
N PHE A 63 -3.35 -6.13 12.05
CA PHE A 63 -4.37 -5.68 12.98
C PHE A 63 -5.74 -5.60 12.32
N GLU A 64 -6.77 -5.98 13.07
CA GLU A 64 -8.18 -5.73 12.69
C GLU A 64 -8.50 -4.23 12.71
N SER A 65 -7.79 -3.46 13.55
CA SER A 65 -7.92 -2.01 13.69
C SER A 65 -6.76 -1.29 13.01
N GLU A 66 -7.05 -0.39 12.07
CA GLU A 66 -6.03 0.47 11.44
C GLU A 66 -5.34 1.40 12.46
N PHE A 67 -6.05 1.76 13.52
CA PHE A 67 -5.55 2.63 14.58
C PHE A 67 -4.43 1.97 15.39
N ASP A 68 -4.57 0.68 15.72
CA ASP A 68 -3.55 -0.08 16.45
C ASP A 68 -2.30 -0.30 15.58
N ARG A 69 -2.52 -0.58 14.28
CA ARG A 69 -1.43 -0.68 13.30
C ARG A 69 -0.61 0.60 13.23
N GLU A 70 -1.28 1.73 13.06
CA GLU A 70 -0.59 3.01 12.93
C GLU A 70 0.14 3.39 14.23
N ARG A 71 -0.46 3.11 15.38
CA ARG A 71 0.16 3.34 16.70
C ARG A 71 1.41 2.50 16.90
N LEU A 72 1.35 1.17 16.71
CA LEU A 72 2.55 0.34 16.85
C LEU A 72 3.65 0.74 15.86
N LYS A 73 3.28 1.07 14.63
CA LYS A 73 4.23 1.49 13.60
C LYS A 73 4.94 2.81 13.94
N ARG A 74 4.26 3.77 14.59
CA ARG A 74 4.88 5.03 15.05
C ARG A 74 5.99 4.80 16.07
N HIS A 75 5.87 3.77 16.89
CA HIS A 75 6.83 3.41 17.93
C HIS A 75 7.85 2.36 17.49
N PHE A 76 7.70 1.81 16.28
CA PHE A 76 8.68 0.91 15.69
C PHE A 76 9.95 1.69 15.30
N ARG A 77 11.11 1.15 15.66
CA ARG A 77 12.44 1.70 15.35
C ARG A 77 13.35 0.59 14.87
N LEU A 78 13.84 0.75 13.64
CA LEU A 78 14.91 -0.06 13.08
C LEU A 78 16.18 0.78 13.07
N THR A 79 17.06 0.57 14.04
CA THR A 79 18.30 1.34 14.14
C THR A 79 19.41 0.60 13.41
N ILE A 80 19.88 1.16 12.30
CA ILE A 80 20.95 0.57 11.50
C ILE A 80 22.28 1.04 12.08
N ILE A 81 23.18 0.10 12.38
CA ILE A 81 24.54 0.35 12.82
C ILE A 81 25.47 -0.03 11.67
N GLU A 82 25.99 0.99 11.01
CA GLU A 82 27.00 0.86 9.96
C GLU A 82 28.36 1.22 10.54
N ASP A 83 29.24 0.23 10.60
CA ASP A 83 30.62 0.37 11.05
C ASP A 83 31.49 -0.50 10.14
N PRO A 84 32.33 0.11 9.27
CA PRO A 84 33.20 -0.64 8.36
C PRO A 84 34.15 -1.61 9.06
N SER A 85 34.48 -1.39 10.35
CA SER A 85 35.30 -2.32 11.12
C SER A 85 34.59 -3.65 11.41
N LEU A 86 33.29 -3.73 11.17
CA LEU A 86 32.48 -4.94 11.31
C LEU A 86 32.39 -5.75 10.02
N ALA A 87 33.08 -5.33 8.95
CA ALA A 87 33.10 -6.09 7.70
C ALA A 87 33.73 -7.47 7.92
N ASN A 88 33.01 -8.53 7.54
CA ASN A 88 33.44 -9.93 7.65
C ASN A 88 33.75 -10.42 9.08
N VAL A 89 33.24 -9.72 10.09
CA VAL A 89 33.39 -10.13 11.49
C VAL A 89 32.35 -11.21 11.84
N SER A 90 32.73 -12.15 12.71
CA SER A 90 31.82 -13.21 13.14
C SER A 90 30.63 -12.66 13.92
N THR A 91 29.48 -13.33 13.81
CA THR A 91 28.24 -12.98 14.52
C THR A 91 28.44 -12.90 16.03
N GLU A 92 29.26 -13.78 16.60
CA GLU A 92 29.60 -13.80 18.03
C GLU A 92 30.37 -12.54 18.47
N HIS A 93 31.29 -12.03 17.64
CA HIS A 93 32.00 -10.80 17.98
C HIS A 93 31.08 -9.58 17.95
N VAL A 94 30.18 -9.49 16.96
CA VAL A 94 29.18 -8.41 16.92
C VAL A 94 28.23 -8.51 18.13
N ARG A 95 27.85 -9.73 18.53
CA ARG A 95 27.06 -9.97 19.75
C ARG A 95 27.76 -9.46 20.99
N GLN A 96 29.04 -9.78 21.16
CA GLN A 96 29.84 -9.32 22.30
C GLN A 96 29.97 -7.80 22.31
N LYS A 97 30.22 -7.17 21.15
CA LYS A 97 30.25 -5.71 21.00
C LYS A 97 28.92 -5.08 21.39
N PHE A 98 27.80 -5.65 20.92
CA PHE A 98 26.46 -5.20 21.27
C PHE A 98 26.19 -5.33 22.78
N MET A 99 26.46 -6.49 23.38
CA MET A 99 26.24 -6.70 24.82
C MET A 99 27.10 -5.76 25.66
N LYS A 100 28.37 -5.57 25.29
CA LYS A 100 29.25 -4.59 25.93
C LYS A 100 28.68 -3.17 25.83
N TRP A 101 28.16 -2.79 24.67
CA TRP A 101 27.49 -1.50 24.49
C TRP A 101 26.24 -1.39 25.38
N VAL A 102 25.35 -2.39 25.38
CA VAL A 102 24.15 -2.39 26.24
C VAL A 102 24.50 -2.28 27.72
N SER A 103 25.51 -3.02 28.20
CA SER A 103 25.98 -2.95 29.59
C SER A 103 26.68 -1.64 29.94
N SER A 104 27.14 -0.87 28.94
CA SER A 104 27.75 0.44 29.14
C SER A 104 26.75 1.60 29.19
N LEU A 105 25.47 1.34 28.85
CA LEU A 105 24.44 2.36 28.85
C LEU A 105 24.10 2.81 30.28
N PRO A 106 23.93 4.13 30.53
CA PRO A 106 23.58 4.62 31.85
C PRO A 106 22.17 4.16 32.26
N PRO A 107 21.91 3.91 33.56
CA PRO A 107 20.59 3.48 34.03
C PRO A 107 19.52 4.57 33.86
N GLY A 108 19.91 5.85 33.95
CA GLY A 108 18.99 7.00 33.94
C GLY A 108 18.57 7.55 32.57
N GLY A 109 19.03 6.97 31.45
CA GLY A 109 18.67 7.44 30.09
C GLY A 109 19.28 8.80 29.66
N ASP A 110 19.78 9.61 30.60
CA ASP A 110 20.39 10.92 30.33
C ASP A 110 21.88 10.78 29.94
N GLN A 111 22.20 10.56 28.65
CA GLN A 111 23.55 10.80 28.14
C GLN A 111 23.59 11.37 26.71
N PRO A 112 24.62 12.19 26.39
CA PRO A 112 24.93 12.72 25.05
C PRO A 112 25.56 11.69 24.10
N GLY A 113 25.39 10.40 24.38
CA GLY A 113 25.96 9.27 23.64
C GLY A 113 24.93 8.17 23.37
N GLY A 114 23.66 8.58 23.19
CA GLY A 114 22.59 7.67 22.79
C GLY A 114 22.91 6.90 21.50
N ASP A 115 21.95 6.12 21.01
CA ASP A 115 22.05 5.65 19.63
C ASP A 115 22.29 6.84 18.68
N GLN A 116 22.62 6.63 17.40
CA GLN A 116 22.87 7.74 16.46
C GLN A 116 21.71 8.76 16.37
N GLN A 117 20.56 8.47 17.01
CA GLN A 117 19.35 9.29 17.12
C GLN A 117 19.14 9.93 18.52
N GLY A 118 19.97 9.63 19.52
CA GLY A 118 20.01 10.33 20.81
C GLY A 118 18.92 9.94 21.82
N GLU A 119 18.17 8.85 21.62
CA GLU A 119 17.03 8.48 22.48
C GLU A 119 17.19 7.06 23.03
N VAL A 120 18.07 6.87 24.02
CA VAL A 120 18.13 5.62 24.78
C VAL A 120 17.20 5.74 26.00
N PRO A 121 16.13 4.94 26.10
CA PRO A 121 15.24 5.00 27.25
C PRO A 121 15.94 4.52 28.54
N PRO A 122 15.43 4.96 29.72
CA PRO A 122 15.80 4.42 31.02
C PRO A 122 15.75 2.89 31.05
N GLU A 123 16.59 2.27 31.89
CA GLU A 123 16.77 0.81 31.91
C GLU A 123 15.46 0.03 32.12
N ASP A 124 14.57 0.53 32.98
CA ASP A 124 13.25 -0.03 33.29
C ASP A 124 12.26 0.05 32.11
N GLN A 125 12.53 0.90 31.12
CA GLN A 125 11.71 1.08 29.91
C GLN A 125 12.32 0.44 28.67
N ARG A 126 13.50 -0.18 28.79
CA ARG A 126 14.16 -0.84 27.66
C ARG A 126 13.38 -2.07 27.24
N ASP A 127 13.09 -2.15 25.95
CA ASP A 127 12.46 -3.33 25.40
C ASP A 127 13.42 -4.55 25.48
N PRO A 128 13.07 -5.62 26.20
CA PRO A 128 13.98 -6.76 26.38
C PRO A 128 14.41 -7.38 25.05
N ILE A 129 13.52 -7.40 24.05
CA ILE A 129 13.85 -7.95 22.73
C ILE A 129 14.85 -7.06 22.00
N ARG A 130 14.57 -5.75 21.92
CA ARG A 130 15.46 -4.77 21.27
C ARG A 130 16.86 -4.74 21.88
N PHE A 131 16.96 -4.87 23.20
CA PHE A 131 18.23 -4.76 23.94
C PHE A 131 18.91 -6.12 24.25
N ALA A 132 18.28 -7.26 23.96
CA ALA A 132 18.92 -8.58 24.11
C ALA A 132 19.27 -9.26 22.78
N TYR A 133 18.58 -8.93 21.69
CA TYR A 133 18.72 -9.63 20.41
C TYR A 133 18.95 -8.65 19.25
N PRO A 134 20.21 -8.32 18.93
CA PRO A 134 20.52 -7.57 17.72
C PRO A 134 20.35 -8.46 16.48
N LEU A 135 20.01 -7.84 15.36
CA LEU A 135 19.94 -8.49 14.05
C LEU A 135 21.26 -8.30 13.32
N TYR A 136 21.79 -9.38 12.75
CA TYR A 136 23.01 -9.38 11.95
C TYR A 136 22.64 -9.62 10.50
N VAL A 137 23.21 -8.82 9.61
CA VAL A 137 22.98 -8.97 8.17
C VAL A 137 24.31 -9.08 7.47
N ASP A 138 24.64 -10.31 7.10
CA ASP A 138 25.82 -10.69 6.35
C ASP A 138 25.51 -10.95 4.86
N SER A 139 26.53 -11.33 4.11
CA SER A 139 26.40 -11.69 2.70
C SER A 139 25.48 -12.90 2.49
N GLU A 140 25.39 -13.84 3.43
CA GLU A 140 24.52 -15.02 3.30
C GLU A 140 23.04 -14.62 3.42
N CYS A 141 22.71 -13.69 4.31
CA CYS A 141 21.37 -13.10 4.42
C CYS A 141 20.94 -12.41 3.13
N LEU A 142 21.84 -11.64 2.54
CA LEU A 142 21.63 -10.94 1.28
C LEU A 142 21.47 -11.92 0.10
N ASN A 143 22.30 -12.96 0.02
CA ASN A 143 22.18 -14.02 -0.98
C ASN A 143 20.86 -14.81 -0.86
N SER A 144 20.39 -15.03 0.37
CA SER A 144 19.11 -15.68 0.63
C SER A 144 17.93 -14.86 0.10
N LEU A 145 17.97 -13.53 0.26
CA LEU A 145 16.97 -12.64 -0.33
C LEU A 145 16.99 -12.72 -1.87
N ARG A 146 18.18 -12.73 -2.46
CA ARG A 146 18.33 -12.87 -3.92
C ARG A 146 17.72 -14.18 -4.42
N ALA A 147 18.00 -15.29 -3.76
CA ALA A 147 17.44 -16.59 -4.12
C ALA A 147 15.91 -16.60 -4.00
N TYR A 148 15.36 -15.98 -2.95
CA TYR A 148 13.92 -15.82 -2.77
C TYR A 148 13.27 -15.00 -3.89
N ASP A 149 13.88 -13.88 -4.29
CA ASP A 149 13.40 -13.07 -5.41
C ASP A 149 13.40 -13.87 -6.72
N GLU A 150 14.46 -14.63 -7.00
CA GLU A 150 14.52 -15.50 -8.18
C GLU A 150 13.43 -16.58 -8.17
N GLU A 151 13.14 -17.18 -7.01
CA GLU A 151 12.05 -18.15 -6.87
C GLU A 151 10.68 -17.51 -7.09
N LEU A 152 10.47 -16.30 -6.59
CA LEU A 152 9.25 -15.54 -6.86
C LEU A 152 9.08 -15.27 -8.36
N GLU A 153 10.15 -14.93 -9.07
CA GLU A 153 10.09 -14.75 -10.53
C GLU A 153 9.77 -16.05 -11.27
N LYS A 154 10.44 -17.15 -10.90
CA LYS A 154 10.18 -18.48 -11.47
C LYS A 154 8.73 -18.92 -11.25
N THR A 155 8.19 -18.71 -10.05
CA THR A 155 6.81 -19.07 -9.70
C THR A 155 5.76 -18.11 -10.26
N ALA A 156 6.12 -16.86 -10.54
CA ALA A 156 5.26 -15.88 -11.24
C ALA A 156 5.16 -16.15 -12.76
N ALA A 157 6.12 -16.86 -13.34
CA ALA A 157 6.24 -17.09 -14.79
C ALA A 157 5.07 -17.83 -15.50
N PRO A 158 4.17 -18.63 -14.87
CA PRO A 158 3.03 -19.21 -15.60
C PRO A 158 1.80 -18.29 -15.67
N LYS A 159 1.70 -17.23 -14.85
CA LYS A 159 0.51 -16.37 -14.80
C LYS A 159 0.50 -15.30 -15.91
N SER A 160 1.65 -14.89 -16.42
CA SER A 160 1.75 -13.84 -17.46
C SER A 160 1.17 -14.29 -18.80
N ARG A 161 1.41 -15.54 -19.22
CA ARG A 161 0.94 -16.09 -20.50
C ARG A 161 -0.57 -16.36 -20.49
N THR A 162 -1.10 -16.86 -19.37
CA THR A 162 -2.54 -17.10 -19.19
C THR A 162 -3.32 -15.80 -18.95
N MET A 163 -2.80 -14.86 -18.15
CA MET A 163 -3.42 -13.54 -17.97
C MET A 163 -3.37 -12.69 -19.25
N MET A 164 -2.31 -12.75 -20.06
CA MET A 164 -2.31 -12.11 -21.39
C MET A 164 -3.37 -12.73 -22.32
N ARG A 165 -3.57 -14.05 -22.29
CA ARG A 165 -4.59 -14.74 -23.10
C ARG A 165 -6.01 -14.37 -22.65
N MET A 166 -6.27 -14.26 -21.35
CA MET A 166 -7.54 -13.73 -20.81
C MET A 166 -7.74 -12.24 -21.11
N ARG A 167 -6.71 -11.39 -20.97
CA ARG A 167 -6.76 -9.96 -21.30
C ARG A 167 -7.02 -9.70 -22.78
N ARG A 168 -6.52 -10.55 -23.69
CA ARG A 168 -6.85 -10.48 -25.13
C ARG A 168 -8.32 -10.81 -25.39
N GLN A 169 -8.90 -11.81 -24.71
CA GLN A 169 -10.32 -12.16 -24.88
C GLN A 169 -11.28 -11.08 -24.32
N THR A 170 -10.95 -10.45 -23.19
CA THR A 170 -11.78 -9.38 -22.60
C THR A 170 -11.71 -8.07 -23.40
N ARG A 171 -10.54 -7.71 -23.97
CA ARG A 171 -10.42 -6.58 -24.91
C ARG A 171 -11.21 -6.79 -26.21
N ALA A 172 -11.25 -8.01 -26.75
CA ALA A 172 -12.08 -8.33 -27.92
C ALA A 172 -13.59 -8.19 -27.63
N ARG A 173 -14.05 -8.62 -26.44
CA ARG A 173 -15.46 -8.49 -26.02
C ARG A 173 -15.89 -7.03 -25.79
N THR A 174 -15.05 -6.21 -25.18
CA THR A 174 -15.36 -4.80 -24.88
C THR A 174 -15.39 -3.91 -26.13
N THR A 175 -14.52 -4.16 -27.12
CA THR A 175 -14.54 -3.45 -28.41
C THR A 175 -15.78 -3.79 -29.24
N MET A 176 -16.20 -5.06 -29.25
CA MET A 176 -17.45 -5.52 -29.88
C MET A 176 -18.70 -4.89 -29.23
N ALA A 177 -18.74 -4.78 -27.90
CA ALA A 177 -19.82 -4.12 -27.17
C ALA A 177 -19.89 -2.61 -27.47
N LYS A 178 -18.75 -1.91 -27.50
CA LYS A 178 -18.67 -0.49 -27.87
C LYS A 178 -19.13 -0.25 -29.32
N LYS A 179 -18.75 -1.13 -30.26
CA LYS A 179 -19.18 -1.06 -31.68
C LYS A 179 -20.70 -1.27 -31.82
N LYS A 180 -21.28 -2.24 -31.11
CA LYS A 180 -22.76 -2.45 -31.05
C LYS A 180 -23.49 -1.23 -30.46
N LYS A 181 -23.00 -0.64 -29.36
CA LYS A 181 -23.59 0.57 -28.74
C LYS A 181 -23.55 1.78 -29.68
N LYS A 182 -22.42 2.00 -30.38
CA LYS A 182 -22.26 3.08 -31.38
C LYS A 182 -23.21 2.90 -32.57
N LYS A 183 -23.39 1.67 -33.09
CA LYS A 183 -24.34 1.34 -34.18
C LYS A 183 -25.79 1.61 -33.75
N LYS A 184 -26.19 1.21 -32.52
CA LYS A 184 -27.53 1.48 -31.96
C LYS A 184 -27.81 2.98 -31.81
N LYS A 185 -26.83 3.77 -31.32
CA LYS A 185 -26.94 5.24 -31.20
C LYS A 185 -27.11 5.92 -32.57
N LYS A 186 -26.36 5.50 -33.59
CA LYS A 186 -26.47 6.01 -34.98
C LYS A 186 -27.86 5.72 -35.58
N LYS A 187 -28.41 4.51 -35.38
CA LYS A 187 -29.76 4.12 -35.85
C LYS A 187 -30.87 4.96 -35.18
N LYS A 188 -30.78 5.22 -33.86
CA LYS A 188 -31.74 6.06 -33.12
C LYS A 188 -31.73 7.52 -33.62
N LYS A 189 -30.54 8.10 -33.89
CA LYS A 189 -30.39 9.47 -34.44
C LYS A 189 -31.03 9.60 -35.84
N LYS A 190 -30.83 8.59 -36.73
CA LYS A 190 -31.45 8.57 -38.08
C LYS A 190 -32.98 8.51 -38.01
N LYS A 191 -33.56 7.70 -37.11
CA LYS A 191 -35.03 7.61 -36.90
C LYS A 191 -35.63 8.94 -36.41
N LYS A 192 -34.96 9.64 -35.47
CA LYS A 192 -35.39 10.97 -34.97
C LYS A 192 -35.39 12.03 -36.07
N LYS A 193 -34.35 12.07 -36.94
CA LYS A 193 -34.26 13.00 -38.08
C LYS A 193 -35.39 12.77 -39.11
N LYS A 194 -35.71 11.51 -39.43
CA LYS A 194 -36.82 11.15 -40.34
C LYS A 194 -38.19 11.59 -39.79
N LYS A 195 -38.45 11.39 -38.48
CA LYS A 195 -39.69 11.84 -37.81
C LYS A 195 -39.84 13.37 -37.84
N LYS A 196 -38.77 14.14 -37.58
CA LYS A 196 -38.76 15.61 -37.65
C LYS A 196 -39.04 16.12 -39.08
N LYS A 197 -38.46 15.51 -40.11
CA LYS A 197 -38.71 15.85 -41.53
C LYS A 197 -40.17 15.59 -41.93
N LYS A 198 -40.77 14.46 -41.48
CA LYS A 198 -42.20 14.15 -41.72
C LYS A 198 -43.14 15.15 -41.04
N LYS A 199 -42.85 15.56 -39.78
CA LYS A 199 -43.63 16.59 -39.04
C LYS A 199 -43.56 17.97 -39.74
N LYS A 200 -42.38 18.39 -40.22
CA LYS A 200 -42.20 19.65 -40.98
C LYS A 200 -42.97 19.64 -42.31
N LYS A 201 -42.93 18.53 -43.06
CA LYS A 201 -43.73 18.37 -44.30
C LYS A 201 -45.24 18.44 -44.02
N LYS A 202 -45.76 17.76 -42.98
CA LYS A 202 -47.18 17.83 -42.58
C LYS A 202 -47.60 19.26 -42.19
N LYS A 203 -46.79 19.99 -41.40
CA LYS A 203 -47.06 21.40 -41.04
C LYS A 203 -47.11 22.31 -42.28
N LYS A 204 -46.16 22.16 -43.23
CA LYS A 204 -46.18 22.92 -44.49
C LYS A 204 -47.43 22.65 -45.33
N LYS A 205 -47.85 21.37 -45.46
CA LYS A 205 -49.10 21.01 -46.17
C LYS A 205 -50.35 21.63 -45.50
N LYS A 206 -50.45 21.57 -44.16
CA LYS A 206 -51.56 22.21 -43.42
C LYS A 206 -51.59 23.73 -43.62
N LYS A 207 -50.44 24.42 -43.56
CA LYS A 207 -50.35 25.87 -43.84
C LYS A 207 -50.78 26.22 -45.28
N LYS A 208 -50.35 25.43 -46.28
CA LYS A 208 -50.80 25.63 -47.67
C LYS A 208 -52.31 25.43 -47.85
N LYS A 209 -52.90 24.40 -47.22
CA LYS A 209 -54.37 24.18 -47.25
C LYS A 209 -55.13 25.33 -46.58
N LYS A 210 -54.68 25.81 -45.42
CA LYS A 210 -55.27 26.99 -44.75
C LYS A 210 -55.21 28.23 -45.64
N LYS A 211 -54.04 28.57 -46.21
CA LYS A 211 -53.90 29.70 -47.14
C LYS A 211 -54.82 29.60 -48.36
N LYS A 212 -54.96 28.40 -48.94
CA LYS A 212 -55.91 28.17 -50.05
C LYS A 212 -57.36 28.42 -49.62
N LYS A 213 -57.78 27.89 -48.47
CA LYS A 213 -59.15 28.09 -47.94
C LYS A 213 -59.44 29.56 -47.63
N THR A 214 -58.48 30.28 -47.04
CA THR A 214 -58.65 31.73 -46.78
C THR A 214 -58.75 32.52 -48.09
N ARG A 215 -57.94 32.17 -49.11
CA ARG A 215 -58.01 32.82 -50.42
C ARG A 215 -59.34 32.55 -51.14
N THR A 216 -59.87 31.32 -51.07
CA THR A 216 -61.18 31.01 -51.69
C THR A 216 -62.32 31.74 -50.98
N MET A 217 -62.34 31.78 -49.64
CA MET A 217 -63.38 32.54 -48.93
C MET A 217 -63.31 34.04 -49.24
N ALA A 218 -62.12 34.63 -49.31
CA ALA A 218 -61.94 36.03 -49.69
C ALA A 218 -62.42 36.34 -51.13
N MET A 219 -62.24 35.40 -52.07
CA MET A 219 -62.77 35.55 -53.43
C MET A 219 -64.29 35.38 -53.51
N GLU A 220 -64.90 34.55 -52.65
CA GLU A 220 -66.35 34.46 -52.53
C GLU A 220 -66.95 35.72 -51.91
N THR A 221 -66.29 36.31 -50.89
CA THR A 221 -66.76 37.57 -50.28
C THR A 221 -66.75 38.72 -51.29
N PHE A 222 -65.73 38.78 -52.15
CA PHE A 222 -65.61 39.80 -53.20
C PHE A 222 -66.66 39.67 -54.32
N ARG A 223 -67.31 38.52 -54.49
CA ARG A 223 -68.36 38.32 -55.51
C ARG A 223 -69.76 38.72 -55.04
N MET A 224 -69.95 38.97 -53.74
CA MET A 224 -71.24 39.31 -53.14
C MET A 224 -71.37 40.81 -52.81
N THR A 225 -70.32 41.58 -53.05
CA THR A 225 -70.24 43.04 -52.91
C THR A 225 -70.18 43.68 -54.28
#